data_AF-A0A7L7KPR7-F1
#
_entry.id   AF-A0A7L7KPR7-F1
#
_cell.length_a   1.000
_cell.length_b   1.000
_cell.length_c   1.000
_cell.angle_alpha   90.00
_cell.angle_beta   90.00
_cell.angle_gamma   90.00
#
_symmetry.space_group_name_H-M   'P 1'
#
loop_
_entity.id
_entity.type
_entity.pdbx_description
1 polymer ?
#
loop_
_entity_poly.entity_id
_entity_poly.type
_entity_poly.pdbx_seq_one_letter_code
_entity_poly.pdbx_strand_id
1 'polypeptide(L)'
;MNKVILIKCNDYNLTLVTDSIKSSLENLGGLDKYVKPGESVLLKVNLLTIKKPEQAATTHPVFVEALVNIFLDHGCKVTIADSPGGPFVSSMVKRVYKATGMKDLASRYDITLNDNYNSSTIFTNDSKL
;
A
#
# COMPACT_ATOMS: atom_id res chain seq x y z
N MET A 1 -0.37 18.08 -19.41
CA MET A 1 -0.38 16.72 -19.98
C MET A 1 0.00 15.75 -18.88
N ASN A 2 -0.81 14.74 -18.58
CA ASN A 2 -0.52 13.81 -17.48
C ASN A 2 0.54 12.80 -17.94
N LYS A 3 1.56 12.55 -17.12
CA LYS A 3 2.63 11.58 -17.40
C LYS A 3 2.20 10.21 -16.88
N VAL A 4 2.25 9.20 -17.74
CA VAL A 4 1.97 7.80 -17.39
C VAL A 4 3.17 6.96 -17.79
N ILE A 5 3.64 6.10 -16.89
CA ILE A 5 4.75 5.19 -17.13
C ILE A 5 4.23 3.76 -17.16
N LEU A 6 4.63 2.99 -18.18
CA LEU A 6 4.29 1.58 -18.31
C LEU A 6 5.60 0.77 -18.43
N ILE A 7 5.83 -0.14 -17.49
CA ILE A 7 6.98 -1.05 -17.47
C ILE A 7 6.47 -2.48 -17.36
N LYS A 8 7.01 -3.36 -18.21
CA LYS A 8 6.69 -4.79 -18.19
C LYS A 8 7.43 -5.46 -17.03
N CYS A 9 6.68 -6.11 -16.14
CA CYS A 9 7.20 -6.98 -15.07
C CYS A 9 6.50 -8.33 -15.19
N ASN A 10 7.28 -9.40 -15.40
CA ASN A 10 6.71 -10.70 -15.80
C ASN A 10 6.36 -11.62 -14.63
N ASP A 11 6.77 -11.27 -13.41
CA ASP A 11 6.65 -12.15 -12.26
C ASP A 11 6.59 -11.34 -10.95
N TYR A 12 5.97 -11.90 -9.93
CA TYR A 12 6.01 -11.42 -8.55
C TYR A 12 7.29 -11.87 -7.83
N ASN A 13 8.43 -11.72 -8.50
CA ASN A 13 9.74 -11.81 -7.87
C ASN A 13 10.09 -10.45 -7.25
N LEU A 14 10.48 -10.44 -5.97
CA LEU A 14 10.68 -9.18 -5.23
C LEU A 14 11.69 -8.24 -5.90
N THR A 15 12.81 -8.76 -6.39
CA THR A 15 13.83 -7.96 -7.07
C THR A 15 13.27 -7.37 -8.36
N LEU A 16 12.65 -8.17 -9.22
CA LEU A 16 12.08 -7.70 -10.48
C LEU A 16 11.02 -6.62 -10.29
N VAL A 17 10.14 -6.80 -9.30
CA VAL A 17 9.10 -5.83 -8.97
C VAL A 17 9.71 -4.53 -8.42
N THR A 18 10.69 -4.64 -7.51
CA THR A 18 11.39 -3.48 -6.94
C THR A 18 12.09 -2.67 -8.02
N ASP A 19 12.82 -3.31 -8.93
CA ASP A 19 13.53 -2.64 -10.03
C ASP A 19 12.55 -1.94 -10.98
N SER A 20 11.41 -2.58 -11.26
CA SER A 20 10.36 -2.00 -12.11
C SER A 20 9.72 -0.77 -11.48
N ILE A 21 9.48 -0.79 -10.16
CA ILE A 21 8.92 0.36 -9.44
C ILE A 21 9.95 1.49 -9.36
N LYS A 22 11.20 1.21 -8.98
CA LYS A 22 12.28 2.21 -8.95
C LYS A 22 12.44 2.88 -10.31
N SER A 23 12.51 2.09 -11.39
CA SER A 23 12.58 2.62 -12.76
C SER A 23 11.37 3.49 -13.10
N SER A 24 10.17 3.13 -12.63
CA SER A 24 8.96 3.93 -12.85
C SER A 24 9.03 5.28 -12.11
N LEU A 25 9.50 5.29 -10.87
CA LEU A 25 9.67 6.50 -10.05
C LEU A 25 10.73 7.43 -10.64
N GLU A 26 11.86 6.90 -11.09
CA GLU A 26 12.90 7.68 -11.79
C GLU A 26 12.33 8.35 -13.05
N ASN A 27 11.57 7.59 -13.85
CA ASN A 27 10.89 8.15 -15.02
C ASN A 27 9.85 9.22 -14.66
N LEU A 28 9.31 9.25 -13.44
CA LEU A 28 8.41 10.30 -12.96
C LEU A 28 9.15 11.55 -12.41
N GLY A 29 10.48 11.48 -12.30
CA GLY A 29 11.34 12.55 -11.80
C GLY A 29 11.97 12.26 -10.43
N GLY A 30 12.02 10.98 -10.03
CA GLY A 30 12.64 10.53 -8.79
C GLY A 30 11.69 10.61 -7.59
N LEU A 31 11.98 9.80 -6.57
CA LEU A 31 11.17 9.72 -5.35
C LEU A 31 11.19 11.03 -4.55
N ASP A 32 12.34 11.72 -4.51
CA ASP A 32 12.56 12.99 -3.80
C ASP A 32 11.62 14.12 -4.22
N LYS A 33 11.03 14.03 -5.41
CA LYS A 33 10.04 14.99 -5.89
C LYS A 33 8.71 14.90 -5.13
N TYR A 34 8.43 13.75 -4.55
CA TYR A 34 7.13 13.42 -3.96
C TYR A 34 7.17 13.25 -2.45
N VAL A 35 8.31 12.82 -1.91
CA VAL A 35 8.45 12.53 -0.48
C VAL A 35 9.86 12.86 0.00
N LYS A 36 9.97 13.31 1.24
CA LYS A 36 11.25 13.59 1.91
C LYS A 36 11.56 12.54 2.99
N PRO A 37 12.84 12.30 3.29
CA PRO A 37 13.22 11.46 4.44
C PRO A 37 12.58 11.97 5.74
N GLY A 38 12.11 11.04 6.57
CA GLY A 38 11.42 11.32 7.82
C GLY A 38 9.90 11.54 7.70
N GLU A 39 9.37 11.73 6.48
CA GLU A 39 7.93 11.84 6.27
C GLU A 39 7.19 10.51 6.45
N SER A 40 5.91 10.61 6.82
CA SER A 40 5.02 9.45 6.96
C SER A 40 4.30 9.17 5.64
N VAL A 41 4.39 7.92 5.18
CA VAL A 41 3.78 7.44 3.93
C VAL A 41 2.70 6.41 4.25
N LEU A 42 1.50 6.64 3.71
CA LEU A 42 0.40 5.70 3.75
C LEU A 42 0.35 4.90 2.44
N LEU A 43 0.56 3.59 2.50
CA LEU A 43 0.32 2.68 1.40
C LEU A 43 -1.12 2.16 1.45
N LYS A 44 -1.98 2.68 0.56
CA LYS A 44 -3.35 2.20 0.35
C LYS A 44 -3.38 1.05 -0.67
N VAL A 45 -3.42 -0.20 -0.19
CA VAL A 45 -3.03 -1.38 -0.98
C VAL A 45 -4.18 -2.23 -1.56
N ASN A 46 -5.34 -1.62 -1.84
CA ASN A 46 -6.55 -2.25 -2.43
C ASN A 46 -6.80 -3.74 -2.05
N LEU A 47 -7.09 -4.02 -0.78
CA LEU A 47 -7.26 -5.39 -0.25
C LEU A 47 -8.65 -5.99 -0.44
N LEU A 48 -9.66 -5.22 -0.86
CA LEU A 48 -11.04 -5.63 -1.17
C LEU A 48 -11.77 -6.49 -0.12
N THR A 49 -11.35 -7.72 0.14
CA THR A 49 -11.94 -8.65 1.12
C THR A 49 -10.94 -9.76 1.51
N ILE A 50 -11.39 -10.75 2.29
CA ILE A 50 -10.57 -11.89 2.71
C ILE A 50 -10.32 -12.81 1.50
N LYS A 51 -9.19 -12.62 0.83
CA LYS A 51 -8.70 -13.46 -0.27
C LYS A 51 -7.22 -13.72 -0.09
N LYS A 52 -6.79 -14.91 -0.50
CA LYS A 52 -5.37 -15.24 -0.54
C LYS A 52 -4.72 -14.67 -1.81
N PRO A 53 -3.41 -14.38 -1.80
CA PRO A 53 -2.70 -13.83 -2.96
C PRO A 53 -2.87 -14.63 -4.25
N GLU A 54 -2.92 -15.97 -4.16
CA GLU A 54 -3.01 -16.86 -5.32
C GLU A 54 -4.35 -16.72 -6.08
N GLN A 55 -5.34 -16.06 -5.47
CA GLN A 55 -6.63 -15.77 -6.09
C GLN A 55 -6.61 -14.51 -6.96
N ALA A 56 -5.51 -13.74 -6.96
CA ALA A 56 -5.31 -12.52 -7.75
C ALA A 56 -6.44 -11.48 -7.63
N ALA A 57 -7.12 -11.45 -6.47
CA ALA A 57 -8.23 -10.53 -6.20
C ALA A 57 -7.80 -9.29 -5.40
N THR A 58 -6.62 -9.31 -4.78
CA THR A 58 -6.09 -8.24 -3.93
C THR A 58 -4.68 -7.89 -4.39
N THR A 59 -4.18 -6.71 -4.03
CA THR A 59 -2.78 -6.37 -4.31
C THR A 59 -1.85 -7.43 -3.73
N HIS A 60 -0.94 -7.92 -4.56
CA HIS A 60 -0.03 -9.00 -4.19
C HIS A 60 0.98 -8.51 -3.14
N PRO A 61 1.28 -9.30 -2.09
CA PRO A 61 2.15 -8.87 -1.01
C PRO A 61 3.57 -8.51 -1.46
N VAL A 62 4.12 -9.19 -2.45
CA VAL A 62 5.45 -8.85 -3.01
C VAL A 62 5.49 -7.44 -3.59
N PHE A 63 4.40 -6.98 -4.21
CA PHE A 63 4.33 -5.61 -4.73
C PHE A 63 4.32 -4.58 -3.59
N VAL A 64 3.61 -4.88 -2.51
CA VAL A 64 3.58 -4.03 -1.32
C VAL A 64 4.95 -4.03 -0.63
N GLU A 65 5.60 -5.19 -0.51
CA GLU A 65 6.95 -5.34 0.05
C GLU A 65 7.99 -4.53 -0.71
N ALA A 66 7.94 -4.54 -2.04
CA ALA A 66 8.81 -3.71 -2.86
C ALA A 66 8.64 -2.21 -2.56
N LEU A 67 7.40 -1.72 -2.42
CA LEU A 67 7.13 -0.33 -2.02
C LEU A 67 7.61 -0.04 -0.59
N VAL A 68 7.35 -0.94 0.36
CA VAL A 68 7.82 -0.83 1.75
C VAL A 68 9.33 -0.63 1.77
N ASN A 69 10.08 -1.50 1.10
CA ASN A 69 11.54 -1.39 1.05
C ASN A 69 12.00 -0.06 0.44
N ILE A 70 11.41 0.37 -0.68
CA ILE A 70 11.75 1.64 -1.33
C ILE A 70 11.54 2.82 -0.38
N PHE A 71 10.42 2.89 0.34
CA PHE A 71 10.14 4.01 1.24
C PHE A 71 10.93 3.95 2.54
N LEU A 72 11.17 2.76 3.10
CA LEU A 72 12.03 2.61 4.29
C LEU A 72 13.49 2.97 3.97
N ASP A 73 14.01 2.52 2.82
CA ASP A 73 15.35 2.87 2.33
C ASP A 73 15.50 4.39 2.11
N HIS A 74 14.41 5.06 1.74
CA HIS A 74 14.33 6.52 1.62
C HIS A 74 14.21 7.26 2.98
N GLY A 75 14.17 6.51 4.09
CA GLY A 75 14.06 7.05 5.44
C GLY A 75 12.64 7.48 5.83
N CYS A 76 11.61 7.02 5.13
CA CYS A 76 10.21 7.32 5.48
C CYS A 76 9.68 6.37 6.55
N LYS A 77 8.60 6.78 7.21
CA LYS A 77 7.79 5.94 8.10
C LYS A 77 6.61 5.38 7.32
N VAL A 78 6.46 4.06 7.25
CA VAL A 78 5.46 3.44 6.38
C VAL A 78 4.30 2.86 7.19
N THR A 79 3.08 3.22 6.79
CA THR A 79 1.84 2.61 7.27
C THR A 79 1.11 1.95 6.10
N ILE A 80 0.73 0.69 6.24
CA ILE A 80 -0.17 0.01 5.32
C ILE A 80 -1.60 0.17 5.84
N ALA A 81 -2.52 0.60 4.98
CA ALA A 81 -3.93 0.73 5.32
C ALA A 81 -4.85 0.30 4.19
N ASP A 82 -6.04 -0.16 4.55
CA ASP A 82 -7.14 -0.35 3.63
C ASP A 82 -8.50 -0.22 4.34
N SER A 83 -9.54 -0.01 3.56
CA SER A 83 -10.96 -0.06 3.92
C SER A 83 -11.63 -1.21 3.14
N PRO A 84 -11.36 -2.48 3.50
CA PRO A 84 -11.91 -3.62 2.79
C PRO A 84 -13.44 -3.69 2.98
N GLY A 85 -14.12 -4.34 2.03
CA GLY A 85 -15.55 -4.62 2.11
C GLY A 85 -15.91 -5.50 3.31
N GLY A 86 -17.12 -5.29 3.80
CA GLY A 86 -17.61 -5.85 5.06
C GLY A 86 -17.47 -4.87 6.23
N PRO A 87 -17.75 -5.31 7.46
CA PRO A 87 -17.66 -4.45 8.64
C PRO A 87 -16.24 -3.91 8.86
N PHE A 88 -16.10 -2.59 8.98
CA PHE A 88 -14.82 -1.93 9.24
C PHE A 88 -14.49 -1.95 10.75
N VAL A 89 -14.19 -3.14 11.26
CA VAL A 89 -13.86 -3.39 12.67
C VAL A 89 -12.58 -4.20 12.81
N SER A 90 -11.93 -4.08 13.96
CA SER A 90 -10.62 -4.70 14.27
C SER A 90 -10.52 -6.17 13.89
N SER A 91 -11.51 -6.99 14.27
CA SER A 91 -11.50 -8.42 13.99
C SER A 91 -11.57 -8.74 12.50
N MET A 92 -12.30 -7.95 11.71
CA MET A 92 -12.46 -8.17 10.27
C MET A 92 -11.22 -7.71 9.51
N VAL A 93 -10.74 -6.50 9.78
CA VAL A 93 -9.57 -5.93 9.08
C VAL A 93 -8.30 -6.72 9.39
N LYS A 94 -8.10 -7.17 10.63
CA LYS A 94 -6.98 -8.07 10.98
C LYS A 94 -7.04 -9.42 10.25
N ARG A 95 -8.23 -9.95 9.97
CA ARG A 95 -8.39 -11.16 9.15
C ARG A 95 -8.02 -10.92 7.69
N VAL A 96 -8.38 -9.76 7.15
CA VAL A 96 -7.97 -9.35 5.79
C VAL A 96 -6.45 -9.24 5.72
N TYR A 97 -5.81 -8.47 6.61
CA TYR A 97 -4.34 -8.35 6.64
C TYR A 97 -3.62 -9.70 6.77
N LYS A 98 -4.17 -10.63 7.56
CA LYS A 98 -3.62 -11.98 7.67
C LYS A 98 -3.76 -12.76 6.36
N ALA A 99 -4.94 -12.75 5.75
CA ALA A 99 -5.21 -13.54 4.55
C ALA A 99 -4.46 -13.03 3.31
N THR A 100 -4.21 -11.72 3.21
CA THR A 100 -3.51 -11.09 2.09
C THR A 100 -1.99 -11.03 2.27
N GLY A 101 -1.46 -11.48 3.40
CA GLY A 101 -0.02 -11.49 3.71
C GLY A 101 0.54 -10.17 4.26
N MET A 102 -0.29 -9.14 4.43
CA MET A 102 0.15 -7.85 5.01
C MET A 102 0.61 -8.00 6.47
N LYS A 103 0.00 -8.92 7.23
CA LYS A 103 0.42 -9.20 8.60
C LYS A 103 1.85 -9.75 8.67
N ASP A 104 2.18 -10.68 7.78
CA ASP A 104 3.51 -11.30 7.74
C ASP A 104 4.55 -10.30 7.23
N LEU A 105 4.14 -9.34 6.40
CA LEU A 105 5.00 -8.24 5.98
C LEU A 105 5.33 -7.33 7.17
N ALA A 106 4.33 -6.93 7.95
CA ALA A 106 4.50 -6.08 9.13
C ALA A 106 5.29 -6.75 10.28
N SER A 107 5.50 -8.07 10.27
CA SER A 107 6.40 -8.72 11.23
C SER A 107 7.85 -8.78 10.78
N ARG A 108 8.15 -8.48 9.50
CA ARG A 108 9.51 -8.47 8.94
C ARG A 108 10.15 -7.09 8.88
N TYR A 109 9.32 -6.05 8.84
CA TYR A 109 9.74 -4.66 8.64
C TYR A 109 9.20 -3.76 9.73
N ASP A 110 9.91 -2.65 9.99
CA ASP A 110 9.46 -1.60 10.91
C ASP A 110 8.38 -0.74 10.24
N ILE A 111 7.18 -1.31 10.10
CA ILE A 111 6.02 -0.69 9.48
C ILE A 111 4.78 -0.87 10.34
N THR A 112 3.81 0.02 10.18
CA THR A 112 2.53 -0.04 10.91
C THR A 112 1.41 -0.58 10.01
N LEU A 113 0.56 -1.44 10.57
CA LEU A 113 -0.76 -1.74 9.98
C LEU A 113 -1.80 -0.83 10.64
N ASN A 114 -2.56 -0.07 9.85
CA ASN A 114 -3.59 0.81 10.41
C ASN A 114 -4.61 -0.01 11.23
N ASP A 115 -4.80 0.42 12.48
CA ASP A 115 -5.78 -0.11 13.41
C ASP A 115 -6.75 0.95 13.95
N ASN A 116 -6.78 2.13 13.32
CA ASN A 116 -7.81 3.14 13.57
C ASN A 116 -9.07 2.81 12.75
N TYR A 117 -10.18 2.59 13.47
CA TYR A 117 -11.50 2.28 12.89
C TYR A 117 -12.53 3.37 13.17
N ASN A 118 -12.09 4.53 13.65
CA ASN A 118 -13.00 5.63 13.97
C ASN A 118 -13.66 6.15 12.70
N SER A 119 -14.95 6.45 12.79
CA SER A 119 -15.74 7.06 11.73
C SER A 119 -16.51 8.24 12.28
N SER A 120 -16.59 9.32 11.52
CA SER A 120 -17.47 10.44 11.78
C SER A 120 -18.37 10.68 10.57
N THR A 121 -19.61 11.08 10.84
CA THR A 121 -20.55 11.52 9.79
C THR A 121 -20.50 13.03 9.73
N ILE A 122 -20.16 13.57 8.57
CA ILE A 122 -20.14 15.02 8.32
C ILE A 122 -21.35 15.36 7.46
N PHE A 123 -22.18 16.29 7.92
CA PHE A 123 -23.28 16.83 7.13
C PHE A 123 -22.83 18.14 6.47
N THR A 124 -22.87 18.21 5.14
CA THR A 124 -22.62 19.46 4.40
C THR A 124 -23.93 19.91 3.75
N ASN A 125 -24.26 21.20 3.89
CA ASN A 125 -25.43 21.79 3.22
C ASN A 125 -25.16 22.13 1.75
N ASP A 126 -23.88 22.10 1.34
CA ASP A 126 -23.45 22.33 -0.03
C ASP A 126 -23.02 21.00 -0.67
N SER A 127 -23.77 20.57 -1.68
CA SER A 127 -23.59 19.29 -2.42
C SER A 127 -22.37 19.27 -3.36
N LYS A 128 -21.37 20.11 -3.12
CA LYS A 128 -20.15 20.19 -3.94
C LYS A 128 -18.98 19.58 -3.18
N LEU A 129 -18.92 18.25 -3.18
CA LEU A 129 -17.68 17.48 -3.06
C LEU A 129 -17.29 16.97 -4.44
#